data_AF-A0A318EQN4-F1
#
_entry.id   AF-A0A318EQN4-F1
#
_cell.length_a   1.000
_cell.length_b   1.000
_cell.length_c   1.000
_cell.angle_alpha   90.00
_cell.angle_beta   90.00
_cell.angle_gamma   90.00
#
_symmetry.space_group_name_H-M   'P 1'
#
loop_
_entity.id
_entity.type
_entity.pdbx_description
1 polymer ?
#
loop_
_entity_poly.entity_id
_entity_poly.type
_entity_poly.pdbx_seq_one_letter_code
_entity_poly.pdbx_strand_id
1 'polypeptide(L)'
;MRSLKRNKQKMYYSTYSESAPVYERDENGDIVYINIGGEQVPIETGEYESGYSLPLEFKANISPAKGSADQEVFGLNLDYTKSICVTDMSLPISETSKIWYETEPVIKTDGMVDIDSADYSVVQVARSLNSIMYAVKKLQNG
;
A
#
# COMPACT_ATOMS: atom_id res chain seq x y z
N MET A 1 -7.20 23.05 -15.37
CA MET A 1 -6.89 21.64 -15.09
C MET A 1 -7.67 21.17 -13.85
N ARG A 2 -8.90 20.65 -14.01
CA ARG A 2 -9.73 20.12 -12.92
C ARG A 2 -9.93 18.59 -12.99
N SER A 3 -9.54 17.96 -14.09
CA SER A 3 -9.89 16.58 -14.42
C SER A 3 -9.06 15.54 -13.66
N LEU A 4 -7.79 15.81 -13.33
CA LEU A 4 -6.93 14.85 -12.60
C LEU A 4 -7.37 14.61 -11.15
N LYS A 5 -7.94 15.62 -10.47
CA LYS A 5 -8.43 15.47 -9.09
C LYS A 5 -9.66 14.56 -8.99
N ARG A 6 -10.44 14.45 -10.06
CA ARG A 6 -11.70 13.68 -10.09
C ARG A 6 -11.47 12.18 -10.30
N ASN A 7 -10.30 11.79 -10.80
CA ASN A 7 -9.94 10.41 -11.05
C ASN A 7 -8.99 9.85 -9.97
N LYS A 8 -9.02 10.43 -8.76
CA LYS A 8 -8.33 9.85 -7.61
C LYS A 8 -9.24 8.81 -6.98
N GLN A 9 -8.76 7.57 -6.93
CA GLN A 9 -9.42 6.48 -6.24
C GLN A 9 -8.80 6.32 -4.85
N LYS A 10 -9.63 5.90 -3.89
CA LYS A 10 -9.16 5.51 -2.55
C LYS A 10 -8.53 4.13 -2.66
N MET A 11 -7.33 4.00 -2.11
CA MET A 11 -6.53 2.77 -2.12
C MET A 11 -5.84 2.66 -0.77
N TYR A 12 -5.38 1.47 -0.41
CA TYR A 12 -4.52 1.29 0.76
C TYR A 12 -3.16 0.80 0.32
N TYR A 13 -2.11 1.23 1.01
CA TYR A 13 -0.77 0.71 0.81
C TYR A 13 -0.17 0.27 2.14
N SER A 14 0.67 -0.74 2.08
CA SER A 14 1.51 -1.15 3.20
C SER A 14 2.95 -1.20 2.74
N THR A 15 3.85 -0.78 3.61
CA THR A 15 5.29 -0.75 3.34
C THR A 15 5.97 -1.73 4.27
N TYR A 16 6.95 -2.45 3.73
CA TYR A 16 7.81 -3.28 4.55
C TYR A 16 8.69 -2.40 5.44
N SER A 17 8.65 -2.62 6.75
CA SER A 17 9.51 -1.97 7.73
C SER A 17 10.29 -3.05 8.50
N GLU A 18 11.61 -2.94 8.52
CA GLU A 18 12.47 -3.81 9.32
C GLU A 18 12.36 -3.53 10.84
N SER A 19 11.70 -2.43 11.22
CA SER A 19 11.39 -2.10 12.62
C SER A 19 10.00 -1.50 12.71
N ALA A 20 8.98 -2.36 12.66
CA ALA A 20 7.62 -1.99 13.01
C ALA A 20 7.38 -2.28 14.50
N PRO A 21 6.77 -1.35 15.26
CA PRO A 21 6.37 -1.65 16.64
C PRO A 21 5.31 -2.75 16.63
N VAL A 22 5.51 -3.78 17.43
CA VAL A 22 4.52 -4.83 17.68
C VAL A 22 3.46 -4.27 18.63
N TYR A 23 2.20 -4.54 18.33
CA TYR A 23 1.07 -4.12 19.16
C TYR A 23 0.58 -5.25 20.06
N GLU A 24 0.13 -4.89 21.27
CA GLU A 24 -0.45 -5.81 22.24
C GLU A 24 -1.75 -6.42 21.69
N ARG A 25 -1.96 -7.71 21.99
CA ARG A 25 -3.08 -8.50 21.46
C ARG A 25 -3.98 -8.98 22.59
N ASP A 26 -5.28 -8.99 22.33
CA ASP A 26 -6.30 -9.53 23.23
C ASP A 26 -6.35 -11.08 23.13
N GLU A 27 -7.13 -11.76 23.96
CA GLU A 27 -7.30 -13.23 23.92
C GLU A 27 -7.84 -13.76 22.58
N ASN A 28 -8.43 -12.88 21.76
CA ASN A 28 -8.92 -13.20 20.41
C ASN A 28 -7.88 -12.98 19.30
N GLY A 29 -6.70 -12.42 19.62
CA GLY A 29 -5.64 -12.11 18.64
C GLY A 29 -5.83 -10.80 17.88
N ASP A 30 -6.80 -9.97 18.29
CA ASP A 30 -7.00 -8.61 17.79
C ASP A 30 -6.08 -7.61 18.51
N ILE A 31 -5.66 -6.55 17.81
CA ILE A 31 -4.87 -5.45 18.40
C ILE A 31 -5.71 -4.75 19.47
N VAL A 32 -5.16 -4.62 20.68
CA VAL A 32 -5.81 -3.91 21.79
C VAL A 32 -5.65 -2.41 21.59
N TYR A 33 -6.78 -1.69 21.53
CA TYR A 33 -6.80 -0.23 21.50
C TYR A 33 -7.17 0.31 22.87
N ILE A 34 -6.40 1.28 23.36
CA ILE A 34 -6.74 2.07 24.54
C ILE A 34 -7.35 3.40 24.14
N ASN A 35 -8.36 3.84 24.88
CA ASN A 35 -8.95 5.16 24.72
C ASN A 35 -8.17 6.17 25.56
N ILE A 36 -7.35 7.01 24.92
CA ILE A 36 -6.67 8.14 25.56
C ILE A 36 -7.33 9.41 25.05
N GLY A 37 -8.02 10.15 25.93
CA GLY A 37 -8.58 11.47 25.58
C GLY A 37 -9.72 11.45 24.54
N GLY A 38 -10.34 10.29 24.28
CA GLY A 38 -11.38 10.13 23.25
C GLY A 38 -10.85 9.66 21.88
N GLU A 39 -9.55 9.39 21.77
CA GLU A 39 -8.93 8.77 20.59
C GLU A 39 -8.53 7.32 20.90
N GLN A 40 -8.81 6.41 19.97
CA GLN A 40 -8.41 5.01 20.05
C GLN A 40 -6.97 4.86 19.55
N VAL A 41 -6.05 4.49 20.44
CA VAL A 41 -4.63 4.29 20.12
C VAL A 41 -4.27 2.83 20.41
N PRO A 42 -3.64 2.10 19.48
CA PRO A 42 -3.20 0.72 19.73
C PRO A 42 -2.08 0.69 20.78
N ILE A 43 -2.11 -0.29 21.69
CA ILE A 43 -1.05 -0.48 22.69
C ILE A 43 0.17 -1.09 21.99
N GLU A 44 1.34 -0.49 22.15
CA GLU A 44 2.61 -1.05 21.67
C GLU A 44 3.23 -1.96 22.74
N THR A 45 3.64 -3.18 22.38
CA THR A 45 4.27 -4.15 23.29
C THR A 45 5.73 -3.78 23.62
N GLY A 46 6.31 -2.83 22.88
CA GLY A 46 7.72 -2.41 23.01
C GLY A 46 8.71 -3.31 22.28
N GLU A 47 8.22 -4.35 21.60
CA GLU A 47 9.00 -5.21 20.72
C GLU A 47 8.99 -4.68 19.29
N TYR A 48 10.12 -4.82 18.60
CA TYR A 48 10.27 -4.41 17.20
C TYR A 48 10.49 -5.65 16.37
N GLU A 49 9.59 -5.90 15.42
CA GLU A 49 9.74 -6.98 14.46
C GLU A 49 9.76 -6.45 13.03
N SER A 50 10.42 -7.22 12.17
CA SER A 50 10.47 -6.97 10.73
C SER A 50 9.17 -7.45 10.10
N GLY A 51 8.39 -6.52 9.53
CA GLY A 51 7.07 -6.84 9.02
C GLY A 51 6.46 -5.76 8.13
N TYR A 52 5.22 -5.97 7.72
CA TYR A 52 4.49 -5.00 6.90
C TYR A 52 3.71 -4.04 7.78
N SER A 53 3.88 -2.74 7.55
CA SER A 53 3.18 -1.71 8.30
C SER A 53 1.67 -1.85 8.18
N LEU A 54 0.95 -1.24 9.13
CA LEU A 54 -0.49 -1.08 9.00
C LEU A 54 -0.84 -0.43 7.65
N PRO A 55 -1.92 -0.90 6.99
CA PRO A 55 -2.33 -0.38 5.70
C PRO A 55 -2.79 1.08 5.85
N LEU A 56 -2.10 2.00 5.16
CA LEU A 56 -2.44 3.40 5.20
C LEU A 56 -3.31 3.78 3.99
N GLU A 57 -4.39 4.51 4.24
CA GLU A 57 -5.25 5.02 3.17
C GLU A 57 -4.50 6.12 2.38
N PHE A 58 -4.53 6.00 1.05
CA PHE A 58 -4.05 7.06 0.15
C PHE A 58 -4.98 7.23 -1.06
N LYS A 59 -4.87 8.40 -1.70
CA LYS A 59 -5.68 8.75 -2.88
C LYS A 59 -4.81 8.99 -4.09
N ALA A 60 -4.92 8.10 -5.05
CA ALA A 60 -4.06 8.07 -6.22
C ALA A 60 -4.86 7.95 -7.51
N ASN A 61 -4.28 8.36 -8.64
CA ASN A 61 -4.84 8.03 -9.94
C ASN A 61 -4.29 6.68 -10.38
N ILE A 62 -5.17 5.71 -10.60
CA ILE A 62 -4.80 4.42 -11.20
C ILE A 62 -5.15 4.43 -12.68
N SER A 63 -4.22 3.99 -13.52
CA SER A 63 -4.44 3.87 -14.95
C SER A 63 -5.43 2.73 -15.24
N PRO A 64 -6.15 2.78 -16.38
CA PRO A 64 -6.78 1.59 -16.92
C PRO A 64 -5.74 0.46 -17.10
N ALA A 65 -6.22 -0.80 -17.18
CA ALA A 65 -5.34 -1.94 -17.43
C ALA A 65 -4.54 -1.70 -18.71
N LYS A 66 -3.24 -2.05 -18.68
CA LYS A 66 -2.30 -1.85 -19.79
C LYS A 66 -2.90 -2.43 -21.08
N GLY A 67 -3.19 -1.56 -22.05
CA GLY A 67 -3.38 -1.96 -23.44
C GLY A 67 -2.01 -2.13 -24.10
N SER A 68 -1.90 -3.04 -25.07
CA SER A 68 -0.64 -3.48 -25.70
C SER A 68 0.21 -2.40 -26.40
N ALA A 69 -0.16 -1.11 -26.32
CA ALA A 69 0.46 -0.01 -27.05
C ALA A 69 1.39 0.90 -26.21
N ASP A 70 1.42 0.77 -24.88
CA ASP A 70 2.19 1.64 -23.97
C ASP A 70 3.56 1.05 -23.57
N GLN A 71 4.31 0.48 -24.54
CA GLN A 71 5.61 -0.17 -24.26
C GLN A 71 6.82 0.79 -24.13
N GLU A 72 6.66 2.10 -24.30
CA GLU A 72 7.80 3.01 -24.50
C GLU A 72 8.05 4.06 -23.39
N VAL A 73 7.40 3.95 -22.21
CA VAL A 73 7.64 4.92 -21.11
C VAL A 73 8.50 4.35 -19.98
N PHE A 74 8.39 3.05 -19.72
CA PHE A 74 9.27 2.31 -18.81
C PHE A 74 10.15 1.41 -19.67
N GLY A 75 11.28 1.96 -20.15
CA GLY A 75 12.24 1.17 -20.91
C GLY A 75 12.58 -0.12 -20.16
N LEU A 76 12.46 -1.26 -20.86
CA LEU A 76 12.65 -2.65 -20.42
C LEU A 76 11.36 -3.38 -20.05
N ASN A 77 11.36 -4.69 -20.34
CA ASN A 77 10.30 -5.69 -20.23
C ASN A 77 9.72 -5.82 -18.80
N LEU A 78 9.09 -4.78 -18.26
CA LEU A 78 8.41 -4.87 -16.97
C LEU A 78 6.99 -5.43 -17.16
N ASP A 79 6.77 -6.61 -16.57
CA ASP A 79 5.46 -7.23 -16.36
C ASP A 79 4.66 -6.46 -15.29
N TYR A 80 4.15 -5.29 -15.65
CA TYR A 80 3.16 -4.55 -14.86
C TYR A 80 1.81 -4.57 -15.56
N THR A 81 0.75 -4.58 -14.76
CA THR A 81 -0.64 -4.61 -15.24
C THR A 81 -1.23 -3.20 -15.29
N LYS A 82 -0.87 -2.35 -14.33
CA LYS A 82 -1.39 -0.98 -14.17
C LYS A 82 -0.29 -0.06 -13.67
N SER A 83 -0.51 1.24 -13.82
CA SER A 83 0.35 2.28 -13.24
C SER A 83 -0.46 3.16 -12.31
N ILE A 84 0.12 3.57 -11.20
CA ILE A 84 -0.51 4.44 -10.21
C ILE A 84 0.31 5.72 -10.16
N CYS A 85 -0.33 6.85 -10.43
CA CYS A 85 0.29 8.16 -10.34
C CYS A 85 -0.20 8.89 -9.08
N VAL A 86 0.76 9.30 -8.26
CA VAL A 86 0.53 10.05 -7.04
C VAL A 86 1.26 11.38 -7.12
N THR A 87 0.59 12.46 -6.75
CA THR A 87 1.20 13.80 -6.63
C THR A 87 1.81 14.01 -5.25
N ASP A 88 1.47 13.16 -4.28
CA ASP A 88 1.99 13.20 -2.93
C ASP A 88 3.37 12.54 -2.86
N MET A 89 4.39 13.35 -2.61
CA MET A 89 5.80 12.91 -2.57
C MET A 89 6.22 12.41 -1.18
N SER A 90 5.36 12.58 -0.17
CA SER A 90 5.62 12.13 1.21
C SER A 90 5.31 10.65 1.44
N LEU A 91 4.71 9.95 0.47
CA LEU A 91 4.38 8.54 0.60
C LEU A 91 5.66 7.67 0.54
N PRO A 92 6.00 6.92 1.62
CA PRO A 92 7.17 6.06 1.66
C PRO A 92 6.95 4.72 0.93
N ILE A 93 6.26 4.74 -0.21
CA ILE A 93 6.00 3.53 -1.00
C ILE A 93 7.28 3.12 -1.73
N SER A 94 7.63 1.85 -1.61
CA SER A 94 8.81 1.23 -2.22
C SER A 94 8.41 0.03 -3.10
N GLU A 95 9.38 -0.61 -3.75
CA GLU A 95 9.15 -1.77 -4.61
C GLU A 95 8.67 -3.01 -3.84
N THR A 96 8.87 -3.04 -2.52
CA THR A 96 8.36 -4.09 -1.64
C THR A 96 6.94 -3.81 -1.15
N SER A 97 6.40 -2.61 -1.40
CA SER A 97 5.08 -2.22 -0.94
C SER A 97 3.97 -2.98 -1.67
N LYS A 98 2.88 -3.19 -0.95
CA LYS A 98 1.66 -3.85 -1.42
C LYS A 98 0.51 -2.87 -1.45
N ILE A 99 -0.39 -3.04 -2.41
CA ILE A 99 -1.48 -2.10 -2.67
C ILE A 99 -2.80 -2.86 -2.77
N TRP A 100 -3.80 -2.34 -2.06
CA TRP A 100 -5.18 -2.81 -2.05
C TRP A 100 -6.06 -1.78 -2.74
N TYR A 101 -6.89 -2.25 -3.66
CA TYR A 101 -7.79 -1.41 -4.45
C TYR A 101 -9.20 -1.97 -4.51
N GLU A 102 -9.32 -3.27 -4.81
CA GLU A 102 -10.58 -3.98 -4.92
C GLU A 102 -10.91 -4.69 -3.59
N THR A 103 -9.88 -5.19 -2.89
CA THR A 103 -10.00 -5.83 -1.58
C THR A 103 -9.69 -4.85 -0.44
N GLU A 104 -10.18 -5.19 0.75
CA GLU A 104 -9.79 -4.52 1.99
C GLU A 104 -8.55 -5.22 2.58
N PRO A 105 -7.60 -4.46 3.15
CA PRO A 105 -6.42 -5.04 3.75
C PRO A 105 -6.80 -5.83 5.00
N VAL A 106 -6.49 -7.12 5.00
CA VAL A 106 -6.72 -7.99 6.15
C VAL A 106 -5.50 -7.89 7.04
N ILE A 107 -5.69 -7.66 8.33
CA ILE A 107 -4.59 -7.72 9.30
C ILE A 107 -4.59 -9.15 9.85
N LYS A 108 -3.46 -9.86 9.71
CA LYS A 108 -3.31 -11.19 10.29
C LYS A 108 -3.30 -11.10 11.81
N THR A 109 -3.53 -12.24 12.46
CA THR A 109 -3.37 -12.44 13.91
C THR A 109 -2.01 -12.00 14.45
N ASP A 110 -1.04 -11.78 13.55
CA ASP A 110 0.29 -11.28 13.89
C ASP A 110 0.40 -9.74 14.05
N GLY A 111 -0.71 -9.00 13.84
CA GLY A 111 -0.67 -7.53 13.77
C GLY A 111 -0.05 -7.01 12.46
N MET A 112 0.40 -7.91 11.59
CA MET A 112 0.96 -7.64 10.28
C MET A 112 -0.11 -7.73 9.20
N VAL A 113 0.02 -6.91 8.14
CA VAL A 113 -0.90 -6.99 7.02
C VAL A 113 -0.75 -8.32 6.27
N ASP A 114 -1.88 -8.88 5.84
CA ASP A 114 -1.93 -10.07 5.02
C ASP A 114 -1.49 -9.71 3.58
N ILE A 115 -0.26 -10.06 3.24
CA ILE A 115 0.32 -9.83 1.91
C ILE A 115 -0.46 -10.57 0.82
N ASP A 116 -1.10 -11.69 1.15
CA ASP A 116 -1.85 -12.53 0.21
C ASP A 116 -3.20 -11.87 -0.13
N SER A 117 -3.74 -11.05 0.77
CA SER A 117 -4.96 -10.27 0.50
C SER A 117 -4.74 -9.09 -0.44
N ALA A 118 -3.49 -8.77 -0.79
CA ALA A 118 -3.15 -7.64 -1.67
C ALA A 118 -3.53 -7.91 -3.13
N ASP A 119 -4.28 -6.99 -3.74
CA ASP A 119 -4.61 -7.06 -5.17
C ASP A 119 -3.40 -6.81 -6.07
N TYR A 120 -2.49 -5.94 -5.64
CA TYR A 120 -1.41 -5.42 -6.47
C TYR A 120 -0.08 -5.42 -5.72
N SER A 121 0.98 -5.84 -6.40
CA SER A 121 2.37 -5.65 -5.96
C SER A 121 3.02 -4.53 -6.74
N VAL A 122 3.77 -3.67 -6.05
CA VAL A 122 4.66 -2.71 -6.73
C VAL A 122 5.79 -3.50 -7.40
N VAL A 123 6.09 -3.16 -8.65
CA VAL A 123 7.21 -3.73 -9.41
C VAL A 123 8.31 -2.70 -9.58
N GLN A 124 7.94 -1.43 -9.78
CA GLN A 124 8.90 -0.35 -9.95
C GLN A 124 8.33 0.99 -9.49
N VAL A 125 9.22 1.83 -8.97
CA VAL A 125 8.91 3.19 -8.54
C VAL A 125 9.66 4.21 -9.39
N ALA A 126 8.94 4.98 -10.19
CA ALA A 126 9.48 6.10 -10.95
C ALA A 126 9.14 7.43 -10.27
N ARG A 127 10.12 8.05 -9.63
CA ARG A 127 9.96 9.38 -9.00
C ARG A 127 10.26 10.47 -10.01
N SER A 128 9.26 11.31 -10.32
CA SER A 128 9.40 12.53 -11.13
C SER A 128 9.38 13.77 -10.24
N LEU A 129 9.74 14.93 -10.80
CA LEU A 129 9.85 16.21 -10.06
C LEU A 129 8.62 16.60 -9.23
N ASN A 130 7.41 16.23 -9.69
CA ASN A 130 6.13 16.62 -9.05
C ASN A 130 5.16 15.44 -8.86
N SER A 131 5.58 14.21 -9.14
CA SER A 131 4.70 13.04 -9.08
C SER A 131 5.51 11.76 -8.99
N ILE A 132 5.00 10.78 -8.28
CA ILE A 132 5.54 9.43 -8.23
C ILE A 132 4.61 8.52 -9.04
N MET A 133 5.20 7.78 -9.97
CA MET A 133 4.52 6.75 -10.73
C MET A 133 4.97 5.38 -10.24
N TYR A 134 4.02 4.59 -9.76
CA TYR A 134 4.23 3.22 -9.30
C TYR A 134 3.73 2.26 -10.39
N ALA A 135 4.62 1.44 -10.94
CA ALA A 135 4.23 0.34 -11.80
C ALA A 135 3.78 -0.83 -10.90
N VAL A 136 2.55 -1.30 -11.08
CA VAL A 136 1.98 -2.37 -10.26
C VAL A 136 1.53 -3.56 -11.09
N LYS A 137 1.75 -4.76 -10.55
CA LYS A 137 1.32 -6.03 -11.12
C LYS A 137 0.17 -6.59 -10.30
N LYS A 138 -0.90 -6.98 -10.98
CA LYS A 138 -2.02 -7.67 -10.31
C LYS A 138 -1.53 -9.02 -9.79
N LEU A 139 -1.71 -9.25 -8.50
CA LEU A 139 -1.51 -10.55 -7.89
C LEU A 139 -2.74 -11.40 -8.24
N GLN A 140 -2.52 -12.63 -8.71
CA GLN A 140 -3.61 -13.58 -8.83
C GLN A 140 -3.82 -14.15 -7.43
N ASN A 141 -4.88 -13.72 -6.74
CA ASN A 141 -5.40 -14.46 -5.61
C ASN A 141 -5.84 -15.83 -6.16
N GLY A 142 -5.09 -16.87 -5.79
CA GLY A 142 -5.33 -18.25 -6.19
C GLY A 142 -6.46 -18.88 -5.40
#